data_AF-G4CGN4-F1
#
_entry.id   AF-G4CGN4-F1
#
_cell.length_a   1.000
_cell.length_b   1.000
_cell.length_c   1.000
_cell.angle_alpha   90.00
_cell.angle_beta   90.00
_cell.angle_gamma   90.00
#
_symmetry.space_group_name_H-M   'P 1'
#
loop_
_entity.id
_entity.type
_entity.pdbx_description
1 polymer ?
#
loop_
_entity_poly.entity_id
_entity_poly.type
_entity_poly.pdbx_seq_one_letter_code
_entity_poly.pdbx_strand_id
1 'polypeptide(L)'
;MMRDPEFFLYRYAPTTNIMAFLEVRYDKLVDSIAQWERKRDKYCEVPTQKIDIDGTWEQRLNSLLPLDRSKVMISETQSQWCVYVDNSRQGTDLNSDPYFLYKELGVREISVVMVRDIPKVKPGSTQFMYGDGTQATKIVSETGWHYEAPGRYIAAHRESRWEFEEWGEPFPFEEVEQYQARRIKDRLTPEMVERYCSHFGIDLFNPDFYSGRACIFKTQMHPDSPKLLQFPNQQT
;
A
#
# COMPACT_ATOMS: atom_id res chain seq x y z
N MET A 1 -5.74 22.28 6.27
CA MET A 1 -6.51 21.05 6.03
C MET A 1 -6.28 20.12 7.22
N MET A 2 -7.25 19.28 7.57
CA MET A 2 -7.23 18.52 8.82
C MET A 2 -6.85 17.06 8.54
N ARG A 3 -5.78 16.57 9.17
CA ARG A 3 -5.44 15.15 9.17
C ARG A 3 -6.53 14.36 9.87
N ASP A 4 -6.91 13.21 9.31
CA ASP A 4 -7.95 12.34 9.85
C ASP A 4 -7.48 10.88 9.89
N PRO A 5 -6.70 10.47 10.90
CA PRO A 5 -6.26 9.09 11.03
C PRO A 5 -7.43 8.09 11.12
N GLU A 6 -8.60 8.49 11.62
CA GLU A 6 -9.75 7.60 11.75
C GLU A 6 -10.36 7.24 10.39
N PHE A 7 -10.29 8.17 9.43
CA PHE A 7 -10.62 7.91 8.02
C PHE A 7 -9.84 6.70 7.47
N PHE A 8 -8.52 6.70 7.66
CA PHE A 8 -7.61 5.70 7.08
C PHE A 8 -7.51 4.43 7.94
N LEU A 9 -7.43 4.55 9.26
CA LEU A 9 -7.18 3.41 10.15
C LEU A 9 -8.45 2.62 10.48
N TYR A 10 -9.64 3.17 10.20
CA TYR A 10 -10.90 2.54 10.55
C TYR A 10 -11.96 2.65 9.45
N ARG A 11 -12.41 3.86 9.08
CA ARG A 11 -13.61 4.02 8.23
C ARG A 11 -13.49 3.34 6.87
N TYR A 12 -12.33 3.48 6.21
CA TYR A 12 -12.06 2.92 4.88
C TYR A 12 -11.18 1.66 4.89
N ALA A 13 -10.89 1.11 6.08
CA ALA A 13 -10.32 -0.23 6.18
C ALA A 13 -11.31 -1.27 5.58
N PRO A 14 -10.83 -2.32 4.89
CA PRO A 14 -9.43 -2.74 4.79
C PRO A 14 -8.63 -2.09 3.65
N THR A 15 -9.26 -1.34 2.75
CA THR A 15 -8.60 -0.78 1.55
C THR A 15 -7.46 0.18 1.90
N THR A 16 -7.58 0.93 2.98
CA THR A 16 -6.51 1.81 3.47
C THR A 16 -5.54 1.12 4.44
N ASN A 17 -5.70 -0.18 4.70
CA ASN A 17 -4.76 -0.91 5.56
C ASN A 17 -3.41 -1.10 4.89
N ILE A 18 -3.37 -1.23 3.57
CA ILE A 18 -2.14 -1.31 2.79
C ILE A 18 -2.17 -0.19 1.76
N MET A 19 -1.14 0.63 1.77
CA MET A 19 -0.93 1.65 0.76
C MET A 19 0.54 1.63 0.34
N ALA A 20 0.77 1.60 -0.97
CA ALA A 20 2.11 1.67 -1.53
C ALA A 20 2.27 2.99 -2.29
N PHE A 21 3.42 3.61 -2.18
CA PHE A 21 3.78 4.87 -2.80
C PHE A 21 4.99 4.64 -3.68
N LEU A 22 4.90 4.97 -4.96
CA LEU A 22 6.01 4.86 -5.90
C LEU A 22 6.48 6.26 -6.33
N GLU A 23 7.77 6.53 -6.25
CA GLU A 23 8.39 7.82 -6.62
C GLU A 23 8.49 7.92 -8.14
N VAL A 24 7.34 8.11 -8.79
CA VAL A 24 7.22 8.06 -10.25
C VAL A 24 6.07 8.96 -10.70
N ARG A 25 6.23 9.57 -11.88
CA ARG A 25 5.16 10.34 -12.53
C ARG A 25 3.96 9.45 -12.83
N TYR A 26 2.77 9.99 -12.60
CA TYR A 26 1.49 9.31 -12.81
C TYR A 26 1.40 8.61 -14.17
N ASP A 27 1.68 9.32 -15.26
CA ASP A 27 1.57 8.76 -16.62
C ASP A 27 2.49 7.53 -16.81
N LYS A 28 3.72 7.61 -16.28
CA LYS A 28 4.69 6.50 -16.36
C LYS A 28 4.21 5.30 -15.54
N LEU A 29 3.64 5.51 -14.36
CA LEU A 29 3.12 4.41 -13.53
C LEU A 29 1.92 3.73 -14.18
N VAL A 30 0.96 4.53 -14.68
CA VAL A 30 -0.23 4.04 -15.39
C VAL A 30 0.16 3.22 -16.62
N ASP A 31 1.08 3.74 -17.44
CA ASP A 31 1.57 3.01 -18.62
C ASP A 31 2.26 1.70 -18.23
N SER A 32 3.01 1.71 -17.13
CA SER A 32 3.73 0.53 -16.64
C SER A 32 2.78 -0.55 -16.15
N ILE A 33 1.75 -0.18 -15.39
CA ILE A 33 0.72 -1.12 -14.92
C ILE A 33 -0.09 -1.64 -16.11
N ALA A 34 -0.47 -0.77 -17.06
CA ALA A 34 -1.16 -1.22 -18.28
C ALA A 34 -0.33 -2.26 -19.06
N GLN A 35 1.00 -2.07 -19.14
CA GLN A 35 1.89 -3.04 -19.78
C GLN A 35 2.04 -4.32 -18.96
N TRP A 36 2.13 -4.23 -17.64
CA TRP A 36 2.20 -5.36 -16.73
C TRP A 36 0.96 -6.24 -16.84
N GLU A 37 -0.23 -5.63 -16.79
CA GLU A 37 -1.51 -6.29 -16.92
C GLU A 37 -1.67 -6.96 -18.29
N ARG A 38 -1.29 -6.29 -19.39
CA ARG A 38 -1.27 -6.92 -20.74
C ARG A 38 -0.40 -8.17 -20.82
N LYS A 39 0.68 -8.27 -20.04
CA LYS A 39 1.51 -9.48 -20.00
C LYS A 39 0.79 -10.62 -19.27
N ARG A 40 0.02 -10.31 -18.22
CA ARG A 40 -0.81 -11.27 -17.44
C ARG A 40 -2.04 -11.73 -18.22
N ASP A 41 -2.67 -10.80 -18.93
CA ASP A 41 -3.88 -11.02 -19.73
C ASP A 41 -3.72 -12.07 -20.83
N LYS A 42 -2.49 -12.41 -21.23
CA LYS A 42 -2.24 -13.52 -22.16
C LYS A 42 -2.85 -14.85 -21.71
N TYR A 43 -3.11 -14.98 -20.42
CA TYR A 43 -3.69 -16.15 -19.79
C TYR A 43 -5.14 -15.92 -19.30
N CYS A 44 -5.73 -14.76 -19.58
CA CYS A 44 -7.07 -14.37 -19.15
C CYS A 44 -8.01 -14.23 -20.36
N GLU A 45 -9.26 -14.66 -20.21
CA GLU A 45 -10.27 -14.53 -21.27
C GLU A 45 -10.74 -13.08 -21.45
N VAL A 46 -10.71 -12.29 -20.37
CA VAL A 46 -11.14 -10.88 -20.38
C VAL A 46 -9.98 -10.00 -19.92
N PRO A 47 -9.52 -9.05 -20.75
CA PRO A 47 -8.42 -8.16 -20.42
C PRO A 47 -8.76 -7.23 -19.26
N THR A 48 -7.74 -6.83 -18.51
CA THR A 48 -7.86 -5.78 -17.50
C THR A 48 -8.27 -4.46 -18.15
N GLN A 49 -9.27 -3.79 -17.57
CA GLN A 49 -9.82 -2.51 -18.03
C GLN A 49 -9.25 -1.35 -17.22
N LYS A 50 -8.80 -0.28 -17.90
CA LYS A 50 -8.47 1.00 -17.26
C LYS A 50 -9.72 1.90 -17.25
N ILE A 51 -10.06 2.45 -16.09
CA ILE A 51 -11.18 3.36 -15.87
C ILE A 51 -10.64 4.61 -15.19
N ASP A 52 -10.66 5.76 -15.86
CA ASP A 52 -10.30 7.03 -15.23
C ASP A 52 -11.40 7.45 -14.23
N ILE A 53 -10.99 7.97 -13.07
CA ILE A 53 -11.90 8.36 -11.98
C ILE A 53 -11.53 9.75 -11.44
N ASP A 54 -12.55 10.48 -11.00
CA ASP A 54 -12.43 11.82 -10.44
C ASP A 54 -13.10 11.88 -9.05
N GLY A 55 -13.03 13.06 -8.43
CA GLY A 55 -13.68 13.34 -7.14
C GLY A 55 -12.72 13.32 -5.95
N THR A 56 -13.30 13.39 -4.75
CA THR A 56 -12.55 13.35 -3.49
C THR A 56 -11.93 11.98 -3.23
N TRP A 57 -10.95 11.90 -2.34
CA TRP A 57 -10.35 10.61 -1.94
C TRP A 57 -11.39 9.60 -1.45
N GLU A 58 -12.37 10.07 -0.68
CA GLU A 58 -13.55 9.30 -0.26
C GLU A 58 -14.34 8.72 -1.44
N GLN A 59 -14.67 9.54 -2.44
CA GLN A 59 -15.41 9.06 -3.62
C GLN A 59 -14.61 8.02 -4.41
N ARG A 60 -13.29 8.22 -4.53
CA ARG A 60 -12.38 7.29 -5.19
C ARG A 60 -12.29 5.96 -4.45
N LEU A 61 -12.17 5.96 -3.12
CA LEU A 61 -12.21 4.73 -2.32
C LEU A 61 -13.54 3.99 -2.48
N ASN A 62 -14.68 4.68 -2.52
CA ASN A 62 -15.97 4.05 -2.78
C ASN A 62 -16.06 3.40 -4.17
N SER A 63 -15.34 3.91 -5.18
CA SER A 63 -15.28 3.30 -6.51
C SER A 63 -14.53 1.95 -6.54
N LEU A 64 -13.78 1.62 -5.48
CA LEU A 64 -13.15 0.31 -5.29
C LEU A 64 -14.14 -0.78 -4.87
N LEU A 65 -15.37 -0.44 -4.45
CA LEU A 65 -16.41 -1.42 -4.14
C LEU A 65 -16.92 -2.16 -5.40
N PRO A 66 -17.22 -3.46 -5.34
CA PRO A 66 -17.11 -4.32 -4.17
C PRO A 66 -15.65 -4.71 -3.85
N LEU A 67 -15.34 -4.98 -2.59
CA LEU A 67 -14.00 -5.41 -2.17
C LEU A 67 -13.84 -6.91 -2.44
N ASP A 68 -13.07 -7.26 -3.47
CA ASP A 68 -12.96 -8.63 -4.01
C ASP A 68 -11.62 -8.96 -4.68
N ARG A 69 -10.61 -8.07 -4.58
CA ARG A 69 -9.31 -8.15 -5.29
C ARG A 69 -9.36 -7.92 -6.80
N SER A 70 -10.50 -7.50 -7.36
CA SER A 70 -10.63 -7.20 -8.79
C SER A 70 -10.06 -5.85 -9.21
N LYS A 71 -9.74 -4.95 -8.28
CA LYS A 71 -9.38 -3.57 -8.60
C LYS A 71 -8.12 -3.11 -7.91
N VAL A 72 -7.38 -2.32 -8.66
CA VAL A 72 -6.24 -1.53 -8.20
C VAL A 72 -6.48 -0.09 -8.62
N MET A 73 -6.42 0.83 -7.67
CA MET A 73 -6.47 2.26 -7.91
C MET A 73 -5.05 2.84 -7.86
N ILE A 74 -4.77 3.69 -8.84
CA ILE A 74 -3.59 4.54 -8.89
C ILE A 74 -4.04 5.99 -8.78
N SER A 75 -3.42 6.75 -7.89
CA SER A 75 -3.69 8.18 -7.76
C SER A 75 -2.38 8.97 -7.68
N GLU A 76 -2.32 10.05 -8.43
CA GLU A 76 -1.33 11.11 -8.25
C GLU A 76 -1.58 11.78 -6.89
N THR A 77 -0.49 12.18 -6.24
CA THR A 77 -0.54 12.91 -4.97
C THR A 77 -0.09 14.35 -5.17
N GLN A 78 -0.10 15.15 -4.10
CA GLN A 78 0.46 16.51 -4.12
C GLN A 78 1.99 16.54 -4.08
N SER A 79 2.66 15.38 -4.10
CA SER A 79 4.11 15.28 -4.20
C SER A 79 4.53 14.42 -5.40
N GLN A 80 5.81 14.09 -5.47
CA GLN A 80 6.39 13.26 -6.53
C GLN A 80 5.98 11.78 -6.48
N TRP A 81 5.20 11.39 -5.47
CA TRP A 81 4.75 10.03 -5.26
C TRP A 81 3.39 9.79 -5.92
N CYS A 82 3.19 8.61 -6.50
CA CYS A 82 1.87 8.09 -6.82
C CYS A 82 1.50 6.99 -5.83
N VAL A 83 0.25 6.97 -5.38
CA VAL A 83 -0.26 5.93 -4.49
C VAL A 83 -0.90 4.80 -5.30
N TYR A 84 -0.67 3.58 -4.83
CA TYR A 84 -1.26 2.33 -5.27
C TYR A 84 -2.09 1.76 -4.12
N VAL A 85 -3.36 1.45 -4.40
CA VAL A 85 -4.30 0.88 -3.42
C VAL A 85 -5.11 -0.23 -4.09
N ASP A 86 -5.13 -1.43 -3.52
CA ASP A 86 -6.00 -2.51 -4.01
C ASP A 86 -7.33 -2.59 -3.24
N ASN A 87 -8.31 -3.29 -3.81
CA ASN A 87 -9.59 -3.55 -3.15
C ASN A 87 -9.64 -4.91 -2.45
N SER A 88 -8.50 -5.41 -1.96
CA SER A 88 -8.45 -6.67 -1.25
C SER A 88 -9.15 -6.59 0.11
N ARG A 89 -9.72 -7.72 0.53
CA ARG A 89 -10.38 -7.85 1.84
C ARG A 89 -9.42 -8.23 2.96
N GLN A 90 -8.28 -8.81 2.60
CA GLN A 90 -7.34 -9.46 3.52
C GLN A 90 -5.94 -9.43 2.93
N GLY A 91 -4.97 -9.17 3.80
CA GLY A 91 -3.54 -9.16 3.50
C GLY A 91 -2.85 -8.13 4.40
N THR A 92 -1.71 -8.51 4.95
CA THR A 92 -0.67 -7.59 5.43
C THR A 92 0.65 -7.88 4.72
N ASP A 93 0.58 -8.62 3.61
CA ASP A 93 1.75 -9.05 2.85
C ASP A 93 2.19 -7.90 1.94
N LEU A 94 3.36 -7.35 2.26
CA LEU A 94 4.00 -6.33 1.46
C LEU A 94 4.58 -6.89 0.14
N ASN A 95 4.69 -8.21 -0.02
CA ASN A 95 5.16 -8.86 -1.25
C ASN A 95 4.06 -8.94 -2.34
N SER A 96 3.40 -7.81 -2.59
CA SER A 96 2.36 -7.65 -3.61
C SER A 96 2.93 -6.98 -4.87
N ASP A 97 2.08 -6.69 -5.87
CA ASP A 97 2.50 -6.06 -7.13
C ASP A 97 3.43 -4.84 -6.95
N PRO A 98 3.21 -3.90 -6.00
CA PRO A 98 4.14 -2.80 -5.72
C PRO A 98 5.59 -3.22 -5.48
N TYR A 99 5.81 -4.30 -4.72
CA TYR A 99 7.14 -4.82 -4.37
C TYR A 99 7.94 -5.27 -5.60
N PHE A 100 7.27 -5.76 -6.63
CA PHE A 100 7.91 -6.10 -7.90
C PHE A 100 8.03 -4.88 -8.82
N LEU A 101 6.99 -4.04 -8.85
CA LEU A 101 6.92 -2.88 -9.73
C LEU A 101 8.04 -1.88 -9.47
N TYR A 102 8.35 -1.55 -8.21
CA TYR A 102 9.37 -0.52 -7.95
C TYR A 102 10.77 -0.93 -8.44
N LYS A 103 11.10 -2.22 -8.32
CA LYS A 103 12.37 -2.80 -8.76
C LYS A 103 12.45 -2.86 -10.28
N GLU A 104 11.40 -3.32 -10.93
CA GLU A 104 11.32 -3.39 -12.40
C GLU A 104 11.37 -1.97 -13.02
N LEU A 105 10.73 -0.99 -12.38
CA LEU A 105 10.68 0.39 -12.86
C LEU A 105 11.92 1.21 -12.51
N GLY A 106 12.78 0.70 -11.63
CA GLY A 106 13.94 1.41 -11.13
C GLY A 106 13.56 2.68 -10.38
N VAL A 107 12.57 2.61 -9.49
CA VAL A 107 12.06 3.75 -8.70
C VAL A 107 12.05 3.43 -7.22
N ARG A 108 11.91 4.45 -6.36
CA ARG A 108 11.77 4.21 -4.92
C ARG A 108 10.32 3.87 -4.56
N GLU A 109 10.17 3.07 -3.52
CA GLU A 109 8.88 2.69 -2.93
C GLU A 109 8.85 3.02 -1.45
N ILE A 110 7.69 3.47 -0.98
CA ILE A 110 7.30 3.38 0.43
C ILE A 110 6.01 2.60 0.52
N SER A 111 5.98 1.53 1.30
CA SER A 111 4.76 0.78 1.58
C SER A 111 4.47 0.76 3.07
N VAL A 112 3.21 0.97 3.41
CA VAL A 112 2.74 1.00 4.79
C VAL A 112 1.63 -0.02 5.00
N VAL A 113 1.70 -0.69 6.14
CA VAL A 113 0.60 -1.52 6.65
C VAL A 113 0.14 -0.91 7.96
N MET A 114 -1.15 -0.61 8.09
CA MET A 114 -1.73 -0.07 9.32
C MET A 114 -3.09 -0.70 9.58
N VAL A 115 -3.10 -1.73 10.43
CA VAL A 115 -4.30 -2.50 10.77
C VAL A 115 -4.73 -2.19 12.19
N ARG A 116 -6.04 -2.04 12.40
CA ARG A 116 -6.66 -2.13 13.72
C ARG A 116 -7.37 -3.48 13.88
N ASP A 117 -7.23 -4.08 15.05
CA ASP A 117 -7.97 -5.27 15.46
C ASP A 117 -9.46 -4.90 15.67
N ILE A 118 -10.29 -5.15 14.68
CA ILE A 118 -11.75 -4.93 14.69
C ILE A 118 -12.45 -6.22 15.15
N PRO A 119 -13.51 -6.17 15.99
CA PRO A 119 -14.28 -5.00 16.43
C PRO A 119 -13.76 -4.31 17.70
N LYS A 120 -12.66 -4.79 18.29
CA LYS A 120 -12.17 -4.29 19.59
C LYS A 120 -11.49 -2.92 19.49
N VAL A 121 -11.28 -2.42 18.26
CA VAL A 121 -10.57 -1.16 17.93
C VAL A 121 -9.25 -1.07 18.70
N LYS A 122 -8.46 -2.15 18.64
CA LYS A 122 -7.12 -2.21 19.26
C LYS A 122 -6.05 -2.05 18.18
N PRO A 123 -4.82 -1.62 18.55
CA PRO A 123 -3.70 -1.69 17.62
C PRO A 123 -3.55 -3.12 17.09
N GLY A 124 -3.56 -3.26 15.76
CA GLY A 124 -3.16 -4.47 15.03
C GLY A 124 -1.76 -4.28 14.44
N SER A 125 -1.48 -4.93 13.33
CA SER A 125 -0.17 -4.85 12.67
C SER A 125 0.12 -3.45 12.12
N THR A 126 1.32 -2.93 12.42
CA THR A 126 1.87 -1.74 11.80
C THR A 126 3.21 -2.09 11.14
N GLN A 127 3.39 -1.69 9.88
CA GLN A 127 4.61 -1.93 9.13
C GLN A 127 4.97 -0.71 8.28
N PHE A 128 6.26 -0.46 8.12
CA PHE A 128 6.83 0.53 7.21
C PHE A 128 7.93 -0.15 6.41
N MET A 129 7.88 0.01 5.09
CA MET A 129 8.91 -0.45 4.18
C MET A 129 9.31 0.70 3.26
N TYR A 130 10.61 0.89 3.11
CA TYR A 130 11.23 1.67 2.06
C TYR A 130 12.07 0.73 1.18
N GLY A 131 11.96 0.90 -0.14
CA GLY A 131 12.79 0.19 -1.11
C GLY A 131 13.40 1.15 -2.12
N ASP A 132 14.68 0.98 -2.45
CA ASP A 132 15.36 1.76 -3.49
C ASP A 132 15.55 0.92 -4.76
N GLY A 133 14.53 0.94 -5.62
CA GLY A 133 14.55 0.21 -6.89
C GLY A 133 15.57 0.77 -7.89
N THR A 134 16.05 2.00 -7.71
CA THR A 134 17.08 2.59 -8.59
C THR A 134 18.41 1.82 -8.52
N GLN A 135 18.60 1.08 -7.43
CA GLN A 135 19.76 0.23 -7.16
C GLN A 135 19.40 -1.27 -7.21
N ALA A 136 18.21 -1.62 -7.72
CA ALA A 136 17.78 -3.01 -7.81
C ALA A 136 18.65 -3.78 -8.80
N THR A 137 19.13 -4.95 -8.36
CA THR A 137 19.89 -5.89 -9.19
C THR A 137 19.09 -7.18 -9.34
N LYS A 138 18.88 -7.61 -10.59
CA LYS A 138 18.27 -8.90 -10.88
C LYS A 138 19.29 -10.01 -10.74
N ILE A 139 19.11 -10.85 -9.73
CA ILE A 139 19.93 -12.03 -9.49
C ILE A 139 19.25 -13.23 -10.14
N VAL A 140 19.98 -13.92 -11.02
CA VAL A 140 19.50 -15.13 -11.71
C VAL A 140 20.32 -16.32 -11.20
N SER A 141 19.64 -17.35 -10.72
CA SER A 141 20.21 -18.61 -10.27
C SER A 141 19.65 -19.78 -11.09
N GLU A 142 20.18 -20.98 -10.87
CA GLU A 142 19.64 -22.21 -11.47
C GLU A 142 18.19 -22.48 -11.09
N THR A 143 17.76 -22.00 -9.92
CA THR A 143 16.42 -22.25 -9.36
C THR A 143 15.41 -21.13 -9.62
N GLY A 144 15.82 -20.04 -10.27
CA GLY A 144 14.93 -18.95 -10.62
C GLY A 144 15.62 -17.59 -10.66
N TRP A 145 14.87 -16.53 -10.35
CA TRP A 145 15.42 -15.18 -10.26
C TRP A 145 14.75 -14.43 -9.12
N HIS A 146 15.46 -13.46 -8.55
CA HIS A 146 14.91 -12.50 -7.60
C HIS A 146 15.59 -11.14 -7.80
N TYR A 147 15.05 -10.11 -7.16
CA TYR A 147 15.69 -8.80 -7.12
C TYR A 147 16.22 -8.52 -5.72
N GLU A 148 17.48 -8.12 -5.65
CA GLU A 148 18.08 -7.49 -4.48
C GLU A 148 17.99 -5.97 -4.66
N ALA A 149 17.47 -5.26 -3.66
CA ALA A 149 17.41 -3.80 -3.65
C ALA A 149 17.69 -3.32 -2.21
N PRO A 150 18.49 -2.25 -2.02
CA PRO A 150 18.62 -1.62 -0.72
C PRO A 150 17.25 -1.18 -0.20
N GLY A 151 17.05 -1.27 1.11
CA GLY A 151 15.78 -0.90 1.72
C GLY A 151 15.86 -0.86 3.22
N ARG A 152 14.74 -0.46 3.82
CA ARG A 152 14.52 -0.40 5.26
C ARG A 152 13.13 -0.94 5.54
N TYR A 153 13.02 -1.86 6.48
CA TYR A 153 11.74 -2.42 6.91
C TYR A 153 11.67 -2.44 8.42
N ILE A 154 10.52 -2.04 8.95
CA ILE A 154 10.19 -2.15 10.37
C ILE A 154 8.75 -2.68 10.45
N ALA A 155 8.53 -3.67 11.30
CA ALA A 155 7.21 -4.22 11.54
C ALA A 155 7.00 -4.54 13.02
N ALA A 156 5.92 -3.98 13.58
CA ALA A 156 5.30 -4.49 14.80
C ALA A 156 4.00 -5.16 14.38
N HIS A 157 4.04 -6.48 14.19
CA HIS A 157 2.94 -7.21 13.58
C HIS A 157 2.43 -8.33 14.47
N ARG A 158 1.19 -8.73 14.22
CA ARG A 158 0.50 -9.75 15.01
C ARG A 158 -0.18 -10.76 14.10
N GLU A 159 0.40 -11.95 14.05
CA GLU A 159 -0.28 -13.15 13.53
C GLU A 159 -0.86 -13.95 14.70
N SER A 160 -0.17 -15.00 15.14
CA SER A 160 -0.53 -15.78 16.33
C SER A 160 -0.12 -15.10 17.64
N ARG A 161 1.00 -14.37 17.61
CA ARG A 161 1.56 -13.57 18.72
C ARG A 161 2.13 -12.27 18.16
N TRP A 162 2.48 -11.35 19.05
CA TRP A 162 3.17 -10.13 18.66
C TRP A 162 4.63 -10.42 18.35
N GLU A 163 5.10 -9.91 17.22
CA GLU A 163 6.49 -10.01 16.78
C GLU A 163 6.96 -8.64 16.30
N PHE A 164 8.25 -8.37 16.53
CA PHE A 164 8.92 -7.17 16.07
C PHE A 164 10.08 -7.58 15.17
N GLU A 165 10.10 -7.03 13.96
CA GLU A 165 11.13 -7.30 12.97
C GLU A 165 11.62 -5.98 12.39
N GLU A 166 12.92 -5.91 12.15
CA GLU A 166 13.51 -4.82 11.39
C GLU A 166 14.71 -5.33 10.58
N TRP A 167 14.95 -4.70 9.42
CA TRP A 167 16.16 -4.91 8.63
C TRP A 167 16.51 -3.67 7.82
N GLY A 168 17.77 -3.57 7.41
CA GLY A 168 18.31 -2.37 6.76
C GLY A 168 18.71 -1.28 7.76
N GLU A 169 19.51 -0.33 7.30
CA GLU A 169 20.01 0.77 8.13
C GLU A 169 18.89 1.74 8.49
N PRO A 170 18.69 2.08 9.78
CA PRO A 170 17.73 3.08 10.20
C PRO A 170 17.99 4.46 9.59
N PHE A 171 16.94 5.15 9.19
CA PHE A 171 17.03 6.56 8.80
C PHE A 171 17.31 7.46 10.01
N PRO A 172 17.96 8.63 9.82
CA PRO A 172 18.29 9.54 10.93
C PRO A 172 17.09 10.12 11.70
N PHE A 173 15.89 10.04 11.12
CA PHE A 173 14.65 10.51 11.73
C PHE A 173 13.86 9.42 12.45
N GLU A 174 14.27 8.15 12.35
CA GLU A 174 13.59 7.06 13.04
C GLU A 174 13.74 7.20 14.56
N GLU A 175 12.66 6.94 15.29
CA GLU A 175 12.62 6.92 16.75
C GLU A 175 13.10 5.55 17.26
N VAL A 176 14.35 5.19 16.95
CA VAL A 176 14.92 3.85 17.19
C VAL A 176 14.88 3.42 18.66
N GLU A 177 14.89 4.35 19.60
CA GLU A 177 14.74 4.06 21.03
C GLU A 177 13.37 3.42 21.34
N GLN A 178 12.32 3.80 20.60
CA GLN A 178 10.98 3.27 20.77
C GLN A 178 10.90 1.78 20.37
N TYR A 179 11.81 1.30 19.53
CA TYR A 179 11.88 -0.12 19.14
C TYR A 179 12.21 -1.05 20.31
N GLN A 180 12.67 -0.51 21.44
CA GLN A 180 12.93 -1.24 22.67
C GLN A 180 11.77 -1.20 23.68
N ALA A 181 10.62 -0.62 23.31
CA ALA A 181 9.46 -0.56 24.19
C ALA A 181 9.05 -1.97 24.70
N ARG A 182 8.58 -2.02 25.95
CA ARG A 182 8.19 -3.27 26.63
C ARG A 182 7.11 -4.04 25.89
N ARG A 183 6.13 -3.35 25.30
CA ARG A 183 5.06 -3.96 24.53
C ARG A 183 5.38 -3.80 23.05
N ILE A 184 5.41 -4.91 22.32
CA ILE A 184 5.78 -4.93 20.90
C ILE A 184 4.90 -4.00 20.06
N LYS A 185 3.59 -4.00 20.29
CA LYS A 185 2.63 -3.12 19.60
C LYS A 185 2.89 -1.61 19.78
N ASP A 186 3.68 -1.24 20.79
CA ASP A 186 4.02 0.15 21.08
C ASP A 186 5.38 0.51 20.43
N ARG A 187 6.09 -0.45 19.80
CA ARG A 187 7.41 -0.24 19.16
C ARG A 187 7.30 0.45 17.80
N LEU A 188 6.20 0.27 17.08
CA LEU A 188 5.90 1.00 15.85
C LEU A 188 4.42 1.34 15.83
N THR A 189 4.09 2.62 15.74
CA THR A 189 2.70 3.09 15.73
C THR A 189 2.35 3.79 14.42
N PRO A 190 1.06 3.89 14.03
CA PRO A 190 0.65 4.63 12.84
C PRO A 190 1.12 6.10 12.85
N GLU A 191 1.22 6.73 14.02
CA GLU A 191 1.70 8.11 14.15
C GLU A 191 3.21 8.22 13.86
N MET A 192 4.00 7.21 14.23
CA MET A 192 5.42 7.13 13.86
C MET A 192 5.55 6.95 12.34
N VAL A 193 4.77 6.04 11.75
CA VAL A 193 4.74 5.80 10.30
C VAL A 193 4.38 7.07 9.54
N GLU A 194 3.38 7.84 9.98
CA GLU A 194 3.05 9.14 9.38
C GLU A 194 4.22 10.13 9.46
N ARG A 195 4.93 10.21 10.60
CA ARG A 195 6.14 11.04 10.69
C ARG A 195 7.20 10.58 9.72
N TYR A 196 7.43 9.27 9.61
CA TYR A 196 8.42 8.70 8.68
C TYR A 196 8.06 9.03 7.22
N CYS A 197 6.80 8.81 6.82
CA CYS A 197 6.27 9.20 5.51
C CYS A 197 6.46 10.70 5.23
N SER A 198 6.27 11.56 6.23
CA SER A 198 6.40 13.02 6.05
C SER A 198 7.82 13.45 5.68
N HIS A 199 8.86 12.72 6.10
CA HIS A 199 10.25 12.97 5.69
C HIS A 199 10.49 12.73 4.19
N PHE A 200 9.60 11.96 3.54
CA PHE A 200 9.61 11.73 2.09
C PHE A 200 8.60 12.60 1.33
N GLY A 201 7.92 13.53 2.01
CA GLY A 201 6.89 14.38 1.40
C GLY A 201 5.55 13.67 1.16
N ILE A 202 5.24 12.65 1.97
CA ILE A 202 3.94 11.97 1.98
C ILE A 202 3.16 12.44 3.21
N ASP A 203 1.98 13.03 3.01
CA ASP A 203 1.06 13.44 4.09
C ASP A 203 -0.04 12.37 4.24
N LEU A 204 0.30 11.26 4.91
CA LEU A 204 -0.42 9.98 4.83
C LEU A 204 -1.89 10.12 5.23
N PHE A 205 -2.16 10.86 6.32
CA PHE A 205 -3.49 10.97 6.90
C PHE A 205 -4.28 12.20 6.43
N ASN A 206 -3.84 12.86 5.36
CA ASN A 206 -4.57 13.97 4.76
C ASN A 206 -5.29 13.51 3.48
N PRO A 207 -6.64 13.40 3.47
CA PRO A 207 -7.36 13.01 2.26
C PRO A 207 -7.10 13.93 1.05
N ASP A 208 -6.83 15.21 1.28
CA ASP A 208 -6.56 16.18 0.21
C ASP A 208 -5.19 15.97 -0.45
N PHE A 209 -4.25 15.27 0.21
CA PHE A 209 -2.95 14.89 -0.37
C PHE A 209 -3.10 14.04 -1.64
N TYR A 210 -4.21 13.30 -1.75
CA TYR A 210 -4.50 12.37 -2.85
C TYR A 210 -5.38 13.00 -3.95
N SER A 211 -5.36 14.32 -4.10
CA SER A 211 -6.28 15.08 -4.96
C SER A 211 -5.92 15.12 -6.46
N GLY A 212 -4.80 14.53 -6.89
CA GLY A 212 -4.34 14.53 -8.28
C GLY A 212 -5.19 13.65 -9.21
N ARG A 213 -4.69 13.34 -10.40
CA ARG A 213 -5.36 12.40 -11.35
C ARG A 213 -5.44 10.99 -10.76
N ALA A 214 -6.49 10.24 -11.11
CA ALA A 214 -6.64 8.86 -10.66
C ALA A 214 -7.28 7.95 -11.70
N CYS A 215 -6.93 6.67 -11.65
CA CYS A 215 -7.58 5.63 -12.45
C CYS A 215 -7.65 4.31 -11.69
N ILE A 216 -8.55 3.43 -12.11
CA ILE A 216 -8.67 2.05 -11.66
C ILE A 216 -8.29 1.11 -12.80
N PHE A 217 -7.49 0.10 -12.48
CA PHE A 217 -7.34 -1.11 -13.26
C PHE A 217 -8.27 -2.17 -12.69
N LYS A 218 -9.17 -2.70 -13.52
CA LYS A 218 -10.18 -3.69 -13.15
C LYS A 218 -9.97 -4.99 -13.91
N THR A 219 -9.74 -6.06 -13.18
CA THR A 219 -9.64 -7.44 -13.69
C THR A 219 -10.95 -8.17 -13.42
N GLN A 220 -11.29 -9.16 -14.26
CA GLN A 220 -12.48 -9.96 -14.00
C GLN A 220 -12.22 -11.00 -12.91
N MET A 221 -13.12 -11.07 -11.93
CA MET A 221 -13.16 -12.12 -10.93
C MET A 221 -14.28 -13.12 -11.23
N HIS A 222 -14.14 -14.36 -10.76
CA HIS A 222 -15.21 -15.34 -10.83
C HIS A 222 -16.47 -14.80 -10.12
N PRO A 223 -17.69 -14.94 -10.67
CA PRO A 223 -18.91 -14.34 -10.10
C PRO A 223 -19.15 -14.67 -8.62
N ASP A 224 -18.78 -15.89 -8.22
CA ASP A 224 -18.94 -16.42 -6.85
C ASP A 224 -17.80 -16.05 -5.90
N SER A 225 -16.84 -15.23 -6.35
CA SER A 225 -15.74 -14.78 -5.49
C SER A 225 -16.29 -14.02 -4.29
N PRO A 226 -15.84 -14.33 -3.05
CA PRO A 226 -16.30 -13.63 -1.86
C PRO A 226 -16.01 -12.13 -1.94
N LYS A 227 -17.04 -11.31 -1.72
CA LYS A 227 -16.96 -9.86 -1.86
C LYS A 227 -17.68 -9.11 -0.75
N LEU A 228 -17.19 -7.91 -0.41
CA LEU A 228 -17.90 -6.97 0.46
C LEU A 228 -18.48 -5.86 -0.40
N LEU A 229 -19.79 -5.60 -0.27
CA LEU A 229 -20.47 -4.58 -1.06
C LEU A 229 -20.34 -3.17 -0.47
N GLN A 230 -19.86 -3.08 0.77
CA GLN A 230 -19.65 -1.84 1.51
C GLN A 230 -18.43 -1.99 2.42
N PHE A 231 -17.89 -0.87 2.89
CA PHE A 231 -16.86 -0.89 3.92
C PHE A 231 -17.47 -1.35 5.25
N PRO A 232 -16.83 -2.28 5.97
CA PRO A 232 -17.41 -2.90 7.17
C PRO A 232 -17.54 -1.93 8.36
N ASN A 233 -16.80 -0.83 8.36
CA ASN A 233 -16.71 0.12 9.47
C ASN A 233 -17.46 1.44 9.21
N GLN A 234 -18.05 1.60 8.03
CA GLN A 234 -18.97 2.70 7.79
C GLN A 234 -20.30 2.35 8.46
N GLN A 235 -20.67 3.12 9.49
CA GLN A 235 -22.00 3.02 10.08
C GLN A 235 -23.02 3.33 8.99
N THR A 236 -23.95 2.41 8.73
CA THR A 236 -25.21 2.71 8.03
C THR A 236 -26.09 3.63 8.86
#